data_AF-A0A3D2ELP3-F1
#
_entry.id   AF-A0A3D2ELP3-F1
#
_cell.length_a   1.000
_cell.length_b   1.000
_cell.length_c   1.000
_cell.angle_alpha   90.00
_cell.angle_beta   90.00
_cell.angle_gamma   90.00
#
_symmetry.space_group_name_H-M   'P 1'
#
loop_
_entity.id
_entity.type
_entity.pdbx_description
1 polymer ?
#
loop_
_entity_poly.entity_id
_entity_poly.type
_entity_poly.pdbx_seq_one_letter_code
_entity_poly.pdbx_strand_id
1 'polypeptide(L)'
;EATRLQASGLDPAAAQRQASFRVFGSKPGAYGAGLQALIDSGAWEEPAKLAEAFLSWSSYAYGQRVQGEAAGEALRGQLREVEAVIHNQDNREHDILDSDDYYQFEGGAFAAIRHLSGQSPAAYHNDHSEPERLRIRSLSEEMGRIVRGRATNPKWIEGVMRHGYKGAFEMAATLDYLFAFAATTDAVSPDHFQALYDATLAQDQVRDFIAQHNPEALKDMAARYLEAIRRGYWTPRSNTAGAALAGWSSGEEQAWH
;
A
#
# COMPACT_ATOMS: atom_id res chain seq x y z
N GLU A 1 3.84 4.56 29.81
CA GLU A 1 2.45 4.43 29.33
C GLU A 1 1.38 4.46 30.43
N ALA A 2 1.34 3.52 31.38
CA ALA A 2 0.31 3.52 32.44
C ALA A 2 0.21 4.86 33.19
N THR A 3 1.35 5.48 33.53
CA THR A 3 1.40 6.83 34.13
C THR A 3 0.78 7.91 33.25
N ARG A 4 0.95 7.83 31.91
CA ARG A 4 0.34 8.76 30.94
C ARG A 4 -1.18 8.62 30.94
N LEU A 5 -1.68 7.38 30.93
CA LEU A 5 -3.11 7.08 30.95
C LEU A 5 -3.77 7.47 32.30
N GLN A 6 -3.06 7.30 33.42
CA GLN A 6 -3.53 7.80 34.71
C GLN A 6 -3.60 9.33 34.74
N ALA A 7 -2.57 10.00 34.20
CA ALA A 7 -2.56 11.46 34.07
C ALA A 7 -3.69 11.99 33.18
N SER A 8 -4.20 11.20 32.22
CA SER A 8 -5.39 11.51 31.43
C SER A 8 -6.72 11.14 32.12
N GLY A 9 -6.69 10.70 33.38
CA GLY A 9 -7.87 10.46 34.21
C GLY A 9 -8.36 9.01 34.27
N LEU A 10 -7.61 8.02 33.73
CA LEU A 10 -7.95 6.61 33.95
C LEU A 10 -7.62 6.19 35.38
N ASP A 11 -8.49 5.35 35.95
CA ASP A 11 -8.21 4.63 37.19
C ASP A 11 -6.89 3.82 37.06
N PRO A 12 -6.06 3.73 38.11
CA PRO A 12 -4.77 3.04 38.05
C PRO A 12 -4.83 1.60 37.52
N ALA A 13 -5.85 0.82 37.88
CA ALA A 13 -5.98 -0.56 37.41
C ALA A 13 -6.36 -0.61 35.92
N ALA A 14 -7.26 0.27 35.49
CA ALA A 14 -7.64 0.40 34.08
C ALA A 14 -6.46 0.88 33.21
N ALA A 15 -5.71 1.87 33.69
CA ALA A 15 -4.52 2.36 33.02
C ALA A 15 -3.43 1.30 32.89
N GLN A 16 -3.20 0.51 33.95
CA GLN A 16 -2.25 -0.60 33.91
C GLN A 16 -2.69 -1.67 32.92
N ARG A 17 -4.00 -1.97 32.89
CA ARG A 17 -4.57 -2.92 31.95
C ARG A 17 -4.38 -2.46 30.50
N GLN A 18 -4.77 -1.23 30.18
CA GLN A 18 -4.60 -0.69 28.82
C GLN A 18 -3.14 -0.61 28.39
N ALA A 19 -2.24 -0.18 29.28
CA ALA A 19 -0.81 -0.13 29.00
C ALA A 19 -0.17 -1.51 28.72
N SER A 20 -0.84 -2.61 29.08
CA SER A 20 -0.36 -3.98 28.86
C SER A 20 -0.77 -4.58 27.52
N PHE A 21 -1.67 -3.93 26.77
CA PHE A 21 -2.15 -4.47 25.49
C PHE A 21 -1.07 -4.44 24.40
N ARG A 22 -0.90 -5.58 23.71
CA ARG A 22 0.06 -5.78 22.62
C ARG A 22 -0.54 -6.43 21.38
N VAL A 23 -1.70 -7.08 21.51
CA VAL A 23 -2.40 -7.71 20.40
C VAL A 23 -3.59 -6.81 20.05
N PHE A 24 -3.57 -6.30 18.83
CA PHE A 24 -4.58 -5.40 18.30
C PHE A 24 -5.10 -5.93 16.97
N GLY A 25 -6.29 -5.51 16.57
CA GLY A 25 -6.88 -5.86 15.28
C GLY A 25 -8.16 -5.09 15.01
N SER A 26 -8.90 -5.56 14.01
CA SER A 26 -10.20 -5.01 13.64
C SER A 26 -11.22 -5.16 14.76
N LYS A 27 -12.25 -4.30 14.73
CA LYS A 27 -13.43 -4.43 15.60
C LYS A 27 -14.02 -5.86 15.49
N PRO A 28 -14.53 -6.46 16.58
CA PRO A 28 -15.26 -7.71 16.49
C PRO A 28 -16.36 -7.68 15.42
N GLY A 29 -16.32 -8.63 14.50
CA GLY A 29 -17.24 -8.73 13.36
C GLY A 29 -16.90 -7.85 12.15
N ALA A 30 -15.75 -7.17 12.16
CA ALA A 30 -15.22 -6.42 11.03
C ALA A 30 -13.85 -6.96 10.58
N TYR A 31 -13.46 -6.62 9.35
CA TYR A 31 -12.21 -7.06 8.72
C TYR A 31 -11.57 -5.89 7.95
N GLY A 32 -10.26 -5.97 7.71
CA GLY A 32 -9.49 -4.97 6.97
C GLY A 32 -8.92 -3.84 7.85
N ALA A 33 -8.16 -2.95 7.21
CA ALA A 33 -7.43 -1.85 7.87
C ALA A 33 -7.96 -0.45 7.52
N GLY A 34 -8.99 -0.36 6.68
CA GLY A 34 -9.72 0.89 6.39
C GLY A 34 -9.05 1.84 5.39
N LEU A 35 -7.98 1.41 4.72
CA LEU A 35 -7.24 2.25 3.77
C LEU A 35 -7.81 2.18 2.34
N GLN A 36 -8.31 1.01 1.93
CA GLN A 36 -8.72 0.76 0.55
C GLN A 36 -9.69 1.80 0.00
N ALA A 37 -10.79 2.07 0.71
CA ALA A 37 -11.77 3.06 0.27
C ALA A 37 -11.19 4.47 0.10
N LEU A 38 -10.19 4.85 0.91
CA LEU A 38 -9.52 6.15 0.78
C LEU A 38 -8.58 6.18 -0.44
N ILE A 39 -7.83 5.10 -0.65
CA ILE A 39 -6.93 4.98 -1.81
C ILE A 39 -7.75 4.97 -3.10
N ASP A 40 -8.81 4.18 -3.18
CA ASP A 40 -9.64 4.02 -4.39
C ASP A 40 -10.37 5.30 -4.76
N SER A 41 -10.93 6.01 -3.76
CA SER A 41 -11.69 7.23 -4.01
C SER A 41 -10.83 8.48 -4.10
N GLY A 42 -9.54 8.40 -3.79
CA GLY A 42 -8.63 9.54 -3.67
C GLY A 42 -9.03 10.56 -2.59
N ALA A 43 -9.95 10.22 -1.67
CA ALA A 43 -10.56 11.16 -0.71
C ALA A 43 -9.66 11.44 0.51
N TRP A 44 -8.42 11.81 0.23
CA TRP A 44 -7.40 12.21 1.19
C TRP A 44 -6.42 13.19 0.54
N GLU A 45 -6.12 14.28 1.23
CA GLU A 45 -5.10 15.24 0.80
C GLU A 45 -3.76 14.95 1.46
N GLU A 46 -3.79 14.64 2.75
CA GLU A 46 -2.59 14.45 3.58
C GLU A 46 -2.40 12.99 3.98
N PRO A 47 -1.15 12.46 3.99
CA PRO A 47 -0.85 11.11 4.46
C PRO A 47 -1.34 10.81 5.89
N ALA A 48 -1.47 11.84 6.74
CA ALA A 48 -2.03 11.71 8.08
C ALA A 48 -3.46 11.13 8.07
N LYS A 49 -4.26 11.36 7.03
CA LYS A 49 -5.60 10.79 6.91
C LYS A 49 -5.57 9.26 6.79
N LEU A 50 -4.59 8.71 6.08
CA LEU A 50 -4.38 7.27 5.93
C LEU A 50 -3.93 6.63 7.25
N ALA A 51 -3.02 7.29 7.97
CA ALA A 51 -2.59 6.89 9.29
C ALA A 51 -3.76 6.83 10.29
N GLU A 52 -4.60 7.85 10.31
CA GLU A 52 -5.78 7.92 11.18
C GLU A 52 -6.84 6.86 10.83
N ALA A 53 -6.99 6.53 9.54
CA ALA A 53 -7.84 5.42 9.11
C ALA A 53 -7.33 4.07 9.66
N PHE A 54 -6.04 3.79 9.49
CA PHE A 54 -5.42 2.57 10.05
C PHE A 54 -5.65 2.48 11.57
N LEU A 55 -5.37 3.57 12.29
CA LEU A 55 -5.55 3.62 13.74
C LEU A 55 -7.00 3.35 14.11
N SER A 56 -7.97 3.98 13.46
CA SER A 56 -9.40 3.78 13.74
C SER A 56 -9.84 2.32 13.58
N TRP A 57 -9.38 1.67 12.50
CA TRP A 57 -9.76 0.29 12.20
C TRP A 57 -9.01 -0.74 13.04
N SER A 58 -7.77 -0.46 13.44
CA SER A 58 -6.90 -1.41 14.15
C SER A 58 -6.89 -1.23 15.69
N SER A 59 -7.66 -0.30 16.24
CA SER A 59 -7.61 0.09 17.67
C SER A 59 -8.39 -0.82 18.64
N TYR A 60 -8.56 -2.11 18.33
CA TYR A 60 -9.27 -3.05 19.22
C TYR A 60 -8.31 -4.07 19.81
N ALA A 61 -8.19 -4.09 21.13
CA ALA A 61 -7.29 -4.98 21.84
C ALA A 61 -7.89 -6.39 22.00
N TYR A 62 -7.04 -7.40 21.89
CA TYR A 62 -7.36 -8.81 22.10
C TYR A 62 -6.38 -9.44 23.09
N GLY A 63 -6.79 -10.53 23.74
CA GLY A 63 -5.91 -11.28 24.62
C GLY A 63 -6.67 -12.01 25.72
N GLN A 64 -5.96 -12.36 26.80
CA GLN A 64 -6.58 -13.10 27.90
C GLN A 64 -7.69 -12.27 28.55
N ARG A 65 -8.93 -12.74 28.42
CA ARG A 65 -10.16 -12.06 28.88
C ARG A 65 -10.45 -10.72 28.16
N VAL A 66 -9.93 -10.52 26.95
CA VAL A 66 -10.24 -9.35 26.10
C VAL A 66 -10.62 -9.83 24.70
N GLN A 67 -11.77 -9.38 24.21
CA GLN A 67 -12.35 -9.81 22.93
C GLN A 67 -12.72 -8.60 22.08
N GLY A 68 -11.72 -7.79 21.72
CA GLY A 68 -11.90 -6.60 20.89
C GLY A 68 -12.41 -5.40 21.67
N GLU A 69 -11.77 -5.11 22.80
CA GLU A 69 -12.03 -3.90 23.58
C GLU A 69 -11.42 -2.68 22.86
N ALA A 70 -12.16 -1.58 22.76
CA ALA A 70 -11.64 -0.36 22.17
C ALA A 70 -10.46 0.19 22.99
N ALA A 71 -9.29 0.28 22.37
CA ALA A 71 -8.02 0.54 23.03
C ALA A 71 -7.12 1.49 22.21
N GLY A 72 -7.73 2.50 21.56
CA GLY A 72 -7.02 3.39 20.65
C GLY A 72 -5.88 4.19 21.28
N GLU A 73 -6.05 4.69 22.51
CA GLU A 73 -4.96 5.38 23.21
C GLU A 73 -3.80 4.44 23.56
N ALA A 74 -4.08 3.18 23.88
CA ALA A 74 -3.06 2.18 24.13
C ALA A 74 -2.29 1.87 22.84
N LEU A 75 -2.98 1.65 21.71
CA LEU A 75 -2.33 1.44 20.41
C LEU A 75 -1.43 2.64 20.05
N ARG A 76 -1.96 3.85 20.15
CA ARG A 76 -1.20 5.09 19.86
C ARG A 76 0.02 5.23 20.76
N GLY A 77 -0.12 4.93 22.05
CA GLY A 77 0.99 4.94 23.01
C GLY A 77 2.08 3.95 22.63
N GLN A 78 1.70 2.74 22.20
CA GLN A 78 2.63 1.71 21.78
C GLN A 78 3.35 2.07 20.47
N LEU A 79 2.62 2.55 19.46
CA LEU A 79 3.18 2.84 18.13
C LEU A 79 4.18 4.02 18.13
N ARG A 80 4.11 4.93 19.11
CA ARG A 80 5.09 6.02 19.25
C ARG A 80 6.52 5.54 19.47
N GLU A 81 6.68 4.37 20.08
CA GLU A 81 7.98 3.79 20.44
C GLU A 81 8.41 2.71 19.43
N VAL A 82 7.62 2.42 18.40
CA VAL A 82 7.95 1.38 17.41
C VAL A 82 8.99 1.90 16.43
N GLU A 83 10.10 1.19 16.34
CA GLU A 83 11.22 1.53 15.45
C GLU A 83 11.20 0.75 14.12
N ALA A 84 10.41 -0.34 14.06
CA ALA A 84 10.35 -1.19 12.88
C ALA A 84 8.96 -1.81 12.65
N VAL A 85 8.56 -1.91 11.38
CA VAL A 85 7.43 -2.71 10.90
C VAL A 85 7.99 -3.96 10.25
N ILE A 86 7.40 -5.11 10.56
CA ILE A 86 7.76 -6.40 9.99
C ILE A 86 6.49 -7.06 9.45
N HIS A 87 6.50 -7.42 8.16
CA HIS A 87 5.47 -8.24 7.55
C HIS A 87 6.09 -9.48 6.94
N ASN A 88 5.43 -10.63 7.08
CA ASN A 88 5.91 -11.89 6.53
C ASN A 88 5.02 -12.30 5.34
N GLN A 89 5.64 -12.94 4.34
CA GLN A 89 4.99 -13.59 3.22
C GLN A 89 5.46 -15.05 3.18
N ASP A 90 4.52 -15.99 3.13
CA ASP A 90 4.76 -17.44 3.22
C ASP A 90 4.52 -18.18 1.90
N ASN A 91 4.21 -17.46 0.82
CA ASN A 91 3.85 -18.02 -0.48
C ASN A 91 4.61 -17.29 -1.62
N ARG A 92 4.58 -17.83 -2.85
CA ARG A 92 5.20 -17.20 -4.04
C ARG A 92 4.21 -16.87 -5.14
N GLU A 93 2.96 -17.28 -4.95
CA GLU A 93 1.87 -17.19 -5.91
C GLU A 93 1.45 -15.75 -6.14
N HIS A 94 1.64 -14.89 -5.15
CA HIS A 94 1.45 -13.45 -5.23
C HIS A 94 2.59 -12.70 -4.52
N ASP A 95 2.70 -11.41 -4.78
CA ASP A 95 3.67 -10.52 -4.12
C ASP A 95 3.01 -9.27 -3.54
N ILE A 96 3.82 -8.38 -2.94
CA ILE A 96 3.33 -7.14 -2.31
C ILE A 96 2.61 -6.19 -3.28
N LEU A 97 2.78 -6.36 -4.59
CA LEU A 97 2.11 -5.59 -5.62
C LEU A 97 1.09 -6.44 -6.40
N ASP A 98 0.62 -7.56 -5.84
CA ASP A 98 -0.49 -8.38 -6.37
C ASP A 98 -1.68 -8.49 -5.39
N SER A 99 -1.55 -7.97 -4.17
CA SER A 99 -2.63 -7.93 -3.18
C SER A 99 -2.62 -6.61 -2.40
N ASP A 100 -3.82 -6.07 -2.18
CA ASP A 100 -4.03 -4.85 -1.43
C ASP A 100 -3.75 -4.99 0.07
N ASP A 101 -3.89 -6.19 0.63
CA ASP A 101 -3.73 -6.42 2.07
C ASP A 101 -2.33 -6.00 2.57
N TYR A 102 -1.29 -6.15 1.76
CA TYR A 102 0.07 -5.78 2.17
C TYR A 102 0.21 -4.28 2.45
N TYR A 103 -0.22 -3.40 1.54
CA TYR A 103 -0.14 -1.97 1.83
C TYR A 103 -1.12 -1.56 2.93
N GLN A 104 -2.27 -2.24 3.02
CA GLN A 104 -3.27 -1.94 4.06
C GLN A 104 -2.71 -2.19 5.47
N PHE A 105 -2.00 -3.31 5.67
CA PHE A 105 -1.43 -3.68 6.96
C PHE A 105 0.00 -3.17 7.17
N GLU A 106 0.94 -3.51 6.28
CA GLU A 106 2.35 -3.10 6.39
C GLU A 106 2.48 -1.58 6.16
N GLY A 107 1.90 -1.07 5.08
CA GLY A 107 1.89 0.35 4.77
C GLY A 107 1.08 1.17 5.78
N GLY A 108 -0.11 0.70 6.15
CA GLY A 108 -0.95 1.36 7.15
C GLY A 108 -0.26 1.48 8.52
N ALA A 109 0.40 0.40 8.98
CA ALA A 109 1.18 0.43 10.22
C ALA A 109 2.35 1.42 10.11
N PHE A 110 3.10 1.40 9.01
CA PHE A 110 4.19 2.36 8.76
C PHE A 110 3.68 3.81 8.82
N ALA A 111 2.59 4.11 8.12
CA ALA A 111 2.00 5.44 8.08
C ALA A 111 1.55 5.89 9.48
N ALA A 112 0.92 5.00 10.26
CA ALA A 112 0.50 5.26 11.63
C ALA A 112 1.68 5.54 12.58
N ILE A 113 2.74 4.75 12.50
CA ILE A 113 3.95 4.96 13.31
C ILE A 113 4.59 6.30 12.94
N ARG A 114 4.84 6.55 11.65
CA ARG A 114 5.40 7.81 11.15
C ARG A 114 4.59 9.02 11.60
N HIS A 115 3.26 8.92 11.54
CA HIS A 115 2.37 9.98 11.99
C HIS A 115 2.48 10.27 13.49
N LEU A 116 2.61 9.24 14.32
CA LEU A 116 2.62 9.36 15.78
C LEU A 116 4.00 9.70 16.36
N SER A 117 5.08 9.16 15.80
CA SER A 117 6.45 9.37 16.26
C SER A 117 7.13 10.58 15.58
N GLY A 118 6.62 10.98 14.41
CA GLY A 118 7.26 11.99 13.56
C GLY A 118 8.50 11.49 12.82
N GLN A 119 8.81 10.19 12.89
CA GLN A 119 9.95 9.55 12.22
C GLN A 119 9.49 8.28 11.52
N SER A 120 10.02 8.03 10.32
CA SER A 120 9.74 6.80 9.59
C SER A 120 10.40 5.60 10.28
N PRO A 121 9.66 4.52 10.58
CA PRO A 121 10.26 3.29 11.10
C PRO A 121 11.04 2.56 10.00
N ALA A 122 11.93 1.65 10.36
CA ALA A 122 12.43 0.66 9.41
C ALA A 122 11.28 -0.25 8.95
N ALA A 123 11.28 -0.70 7.70
CA ALA A 123 10.27 -1.62 7.17
C ALA A 123 10.96 -2.85 6.61
N TYR A 124 10.54 -4.04 7.06
CA TYR A 124 11.08 -5.32 6.63
C TYR A 124 9.98 -6.23 6.12
N HIS A 125 10.21 -6.80 4.95
CA HIS A 125 9.35 -7.79 4.33
C HIS A 125 10.08 -9.13 4.26
N ASN A 126 9.59 -10.11 5.02
CA ASN A 126 10.25 -11.40 5.18
C ASN A 126 9.60 -12.45 4.29
N ASP A 127 10.40 -13.07 3.44
CA ASP A 127 10.03 -14.17 2.56
C ASP A 127 10.32 -15.50 3.25
N HIS A 128 9.25 -16.16 3.69
CA HIS A 128 9.22 -17.49 4.31
C HIS A 128 8.68 -18.57 3.36
N SER A 129 8.55 -18.25 2.06
CA SER A 129 7.99 -19.18 1.06
C SER A 129 8.83 -20.46 0.86
N GLU A 130 10.12 -20.38 1.19
CA GLU A 130 11.04 -21.51 1.28
C GLU A 130 11.46 -21.65 2.76
N PRO A 131 10.84 -22.53 3.56
CA PRO A 131 11.08 -22.64 5.01
C PRO A 131 12.56 -22.92 5.36
N GLU A 132 13.28 -23.64 4.51
CA GLU A 132 14.71 -23.92 4.64
C GLU A 132 15.61 -22.73 4.26
N ARG A 133 15.05 -21.67 3.67
CA ARG A 133 15.78 -20.51 3.18
C ARG A 133 14.99 -19.23 3.39
N LEU A 134 14.86 -18.84 4.66
CA LEU A 134 14.27 -17.56 5.06
C LEU A 134 15.08 -16.39 4.47
N ARG A 135 14.38 -15.42 3.87
CA ARG A 135 15.00 -14.20 3.33
C ARG A 135 14.35 -12.98 3.94
N ILE A 136 15.13 -12.20 4.66
CA ILE A 136 14.71 -10.93 5.25
C ILE A 136 15.22 -9.82 4.33
N ARG A 137 14.35 -8.93 3.89
CA ARG A 137 14.71 -7.74 3.11
C ARG A 137 14.08 -6.51 3.73
N SER A 138 14.69 -5.36 3.49
CA SER A 138 13.94 -4.12 3.64
C SER A 138 12.78 -4.08 2.64
N LEU A 139 11.70 -3.39 3.00
CA LEU A 139 10.55 -3.20 2.10
C LEU A 139 10.98 -2.52 0.78
N SER A 140 11.95 -1.60 0.82
CA SER A 140 12.50 -0.95 -0.38
C SER A 140 13.22 -1.94 -1.31
N GLU A 141 13.99 -2.88 -0.76
CA GLU A 141 14.63 -3.94 -1.56
C GLU A 141 13.60 -4.89 -2.17
N GLU A 142 12.57 -5.28 -1.41
CA GLU A 142 11.49 -6.13 -1.93
C GLU A 142 10.68 -5.40 -3.00
N MET A 143 10.36 -4.11 -2.80
CA MET A 143 9.72 -3.26 -3.80
C MET A 143 10.52 -3.23 -5.10
N GLY A 144 11.83 -2.97 -5.03
CA GLY A 144 12.70 -2.99 -6.19
C GLY A 144 12.77 -4.36 -6.87
N ARG A 145 12.79 -5.44 -6.08
CA ARG A 145 12.77 -6.83 -6.58
C ARG A 145 11.48 -7.13 -7.33
N ILE A 146 10.32 -6.78 -6.80
CA ILE A 146 9.02 -7.07 -7.41
C ILE A 146 8.81 -6.24 -8.66
N VAL A 147 9.12 -4.93 -8.61
CA VAL A 147 9.01 -4.06 -9.78
C VAL A 147 9.85 -4.62 -10.93
N ARG A 148 11.13 -4.93 -10.70
CA ARG A 148 12.02 -5.44 -11.76
C ARG A 148 11.78 -6.91 -12.12
N GLY A 149 11.45 -7.73 -11.14
CA GLY A 149 11.38 -9.19 -11.28
C GLY A 149 10.05 -9.68 -11.85
N ARG A 150 8.97 -8.92 -11.65
CA ARG A 150 7.61 -9.30 -12.04
C ARG A 150 6.90 -8.18 -12.79
N ALA A 151 6.68 -7.01 -12.16
CA ALA A 151 5.82 -5.97 -12.74
C ALA A 151 6.30 -5.42 -14.10
N THR A 152 7.62 -5.30 -14.29
CA THR A 152 8.23 -4.84 -15.55
C THR A 152 8.84 -5.98 -16.36
N ASN A 153 8.61 -7.24 -15.97
CA ASN A 153 9.22 -8.39 -16.62
C ASN A 153 8.43 -8.74 -17.89
N PRO A 154 9.05 -8.74 -19.09
CA PRO A 154 8.35 -9.07 -20.34
C PRO A 154 7.64 -10.41 -20.29
N LYS A 155 8.21 -11.43 -19.62
CA LYS A 155 7.59 -12.75 -19.49
C LYS A 155 6.29 -12.71 -18.70
N TRP A 156 6.21 -11.86 -17.68
CA TRP A 156 4.99 -11.69 -16.89
C TRP A 156 3.96 -10.89 -17.67
N ILE A 157 4.37 -9.79 -18.30
CA ILE A 157 3.52 -8.95 -19.16
C ILE A 157 2.90 -9.77 -20.29
N GLU A 158 3.71 -10.46 -21.11
CA GLU A 158 3.25 -11.39 -22.14
C GLU A 158 2.43 -12.55 -21.55
N GLY A 159 2.74 -12.92 -20.32
CA GLY A 159 2.01 -13.85 -19.47
C GLY A 159 0.55 -13.46 -19.32
N VAL A 160 0.32 -12.34 -18.65
CA VAL A 160 -1.01 -11.82 -18.33
C VAL A 160 -1.76 -11.36 -19.57
N MET A 161 -1.06 -10.88 -20.62
CA MET A 161 -1.70 -10.48 -21.88
C MET A 161 -2.47 -11.62 -22.58
N ARG A 162 -2.18 -12.89 -22.27
CA ARG A 162 -2.98 -14.03 -22.77
C ARG A 162 -4.35 -14.17 -22.11
N HIS A 163 -4.64 -13.36 -21.09
CA HIS A 163 -5.84 -13.45 -20.26
C HIS A 163 -6.80 -12.25 -20.43
N GLY A 164 -6.68 -11.49 -21.52
CA GLY A 164 -7.63 -10.45 -21.92
C GLY A 164 -7.94 -9.46 -20.80
N TYR A 165 -9.24 -9.28 -20.50
CA TYR A 165 -9.73 -8.34 -19.49
C TYR A 165 -9.01 -8.48 -18.13
N LYS A 166 -8.87 -9.71 -17.63
CA LYS A 166 -8.24 -9.97 -16.33
C LYS A 166 -6.73 -9.71 -16.38
N GLY A 167 -6.10 -9.96 -17.52
CA GLY A 167 -4.69 -9.62 -17.73
C GLY A 167 -4.42 -8.12 -17.61
N ALA A 168 -5.25 -7.31 -18.26
CA ALA A 168 -5.18 -5.84 -18.15
C ALA A 168 -5.51 -5.36 -16.72
N PHE A 169 -6.47 -6.00 -16.05
CA PHE A 169 -6.79 -5.73 -14.65
C PHE A 169 -5.58 -5.93 -13.73
N GLU A 170 -4.82 -7.02 -13.87
CA GLU A 170 -3.64 -7.25 -13.00
C GLU A 170 -2.56 -6.16 -13.16
N MET A 171 -2.40 -5.62 -14.38
CA MET A 171 -1.48 -4.50 -14.62
C MET A 171 -1.94 -3.23 -13.91
N ALA A 172 -3.24 -2.93 -13.96
CA ALA A 172 -3.81 -1.78 -13.25
C ALA A 172 -3.72 -1.93 -11.73
N ALA A 173 -4.09 -3.10 -11.20
CA ALA A 173 -4.00 -3.41 -9.77
C ALA A 173 -2.55 -3.27 -9.25
N THR A 174 -1.57 -3.75 -10.01
CA THR A 174 -0.14 -3.58 -9.69
C THR A 174 0.24 -2.10 -9.50
N LEU A 175 -0.22 -1.22 -10.41
CA LEU A 175 0.04 0.22 -10.31
C LEU A 175 -0.67 0.84 -9.10
N ASP A 176 -1.91 0.43 -8.83
CA ASP A 176 -2.68 0.92 -7.68
C ASP A 176 -2.00 0.56 -6.35
N TYR A 177 -1.49 -0.65 -6.23
CA TYR A 177 -0.77 -1.10 -5.03
C TYR A 177 0.59 -0.41 -4.89
N LEU A 178 1.31 -0.19 -6.00
CA LEU A 178 2.54 0.61 -6.00
C LEU A 178 2.27 2.03 -5.49
N PHE A 179 1.19 2.64 -5.97
CA PHE A 179 0.75 3.95 -5.53
C PHE A 179 0.37 3.96 -4.05
N ALA A 180 -0.35 2.96 -3.56
CA ALA A 180 -0.74 2.87 -2.17
C ALA A 180 0.48 2.73 -1.24
N PHE A 181 1.50 1.97 -1.63
CA PHE A 181 2.77 1.92 -0.92
C PHE A 181 3.52 3.26 -0.95
N ALA A 182 3.49 4.02 -2.05
CA ALA A 182 4.08 5.35 -2.11
C ALA A 182 3.36 6.36 -1.19
N ALA A 183 2.04 6.21 -1.03
CA ALA A 183 1.24 7.05 -0.14
C ALA A 183 1.49 6.74 1.34
N THR A 184 1.82 5.49 1.66
CA THR A 184 1.88 5.00 3.04
C THR A 184 3.30 4.84 3.58
N THR A 185 4.29 4.61 2.72
CA THR A 185 5.67 4.27 3.10
C THR A 185 6.73 5.10 2.36
N ASP A 186 8.00 4.93 2.74
CA ASP A 186 9.15 5.49 2.02
C ASP A 186 9.82 4.46 1.09
N ALA A 187 9.18 3.32 0.82
CA ALA A 187 9.77 2.21 0.06
C ALA A 187 9.70 2.39 -1.46
N VAL A 188 8.87 3.31 -1.95
CA VAL A 188 8.64 3.53 -3.37
C VAL A 188 9.45 4.73 -3.86
N SER A 189 10.27 4.51 -4.89
CA SER A 189 11.02 5.57 -5.57
C SER A 189 10.31 6.04 -6.84
N PRO A 190 10.57 7.27 -7.32
CA PRO A 190 10.08 7.73 -8.62
C PRO A 190 10.51 6.82 -9.80
N ASP A 191 11.68 6.17 -9.68
CA ASP A 191 12.16 5.23 -10.69
C ASP A 191 11.31 3.94 -10.75
N HIS A 192 10.61 3.55 -9.67
CA HIS A 192 9.67 2.44 -9.73
C HIS A 192 8.47 2.76 -10.61
N PHE A 193 7.88 3.96 -10.45
CA PHE A 193 6.80 4.43 -11.33
C PHE A 193 7.27 4.57 -12.77
N GLN A 194 8.45 5.15 -12.97
CA GLN A 194 9.03 5.30 -14.31
C GLN A 194 9.22 3.94 -14.99
N ALA A 195 9.79 2.95 -14.27
CA ALA A 195 10.02 1.62 -14.82
C ALA A 195 8.70 0.91 -15.18
N LEU A 196 7.68 1.03 -14.34
CA LEU A 196 6.36 0.47 -14.62
C LEU A 196 5.70 1.15 -15.82
N TYR A 197 5.80 2.49 -15.92
CA TYR A 197 5.27 3.24 -17.06
C TYR A 197 5.96 2.85 -18.36
N ASP A 198 7.30 2.76 -18.33
CA ASP A 198 8.14 2.40 -19.47
C ASP A 198 7.85 0.97 -19.98
N ALA A 199 7.45 0.06 -19.09
CA ALA A 199 7.11 -1.32 -19.43
C ALA A 199 5.63 -1.52 -19.82
N THR A 200 4.76 -0.56 -19.52
CA THR A 200 3.31 -0.65 -19.77
C THR A 200 2.85 0.43 -20.75
N LEU A 201 2.38 1.58 -20.29
CA LEU A 201 1.71 2.58 -21.13
C LEU A 201 2.63 3.24 -22.18
N ALA A 202 3.94 3.24 -21.95
CA ALA A 202 4.92 3.69 -22.93
C ALA A 202 5.17 2.67 -24.07
N GLN A 203 4.74 1.42 -23.90
CA GLN A 203 4.85 0.38 -24.93
C GLN A 203 3.53 0.30 -25.69
N ASP A 204 3.53 0.68 -26.97
CA ASP A 204 2.33 0.69 -27.80
C ASP A 204 1.61 -0.66 -27.77
N GLN A 205 2.33 -1.77 -27.92
CA GLN A 205 1.74 -3.12 -27.87
C GLN A 205 1.01 -3.42 -26.54
N VAL A 206 1.56 -3.00 -25.41
CA VAL A 206 0.97 -3.27 -24.09
C VAL A 206 -0.21 -2.32 -23.85
N ARG A 207 -0.04 -1.04 -24.19
CA ARG A 207 -1.10 -0.03 -24.10
C ARG A 207 -2.30 -0.40 -24.96
N ASP A 208 -2.08 -0.79 -26.21
CA ASP A 208 -3.13 -1.18 -27.17
C ASP A 208 -3.87 -2.44 -26.68
N PHE A 209 -3.14 -3.39 -26.08
CA PHE A 209 -3.75 -4.55 -25.43
C PHE A 209 -4.69 -4.14 -24.28
N ILE A 210 -4.23 -3.26 -23.38
CA ILE A 210 -5.05 -2.78 -22.25
C ILE A 210 -6.27 -2.02 -22.79
N ALA A 211 -6.07 -1.13 -23.75
CA ALA A 211 -7.13 -0.38 -24.43
C ALA A 211 -8.20 -1.29 -25.03
N GLN A 212 -7.78 -2.34 -25.74
CA GLN A 212 -8.69 -3.25 -26.44
C GLN A 212 -9.47 -4.15 -25.49
N HIS A 213 -8.82 -4.67 -24.44
CA HIS A 213 -9.40 -5.70 -23.59
C HIS A 213 -10.02 -5.20 -22.29
N ASN A 214 -9.56 -4.05 -21.78
CA ASN A 214 -10.11 -3.40 -20.61
C ASN A 214 -9.85 -1.89 -20.66
N PRO A 215 -10.65 -1.13 -21.45
CA PRO A 215 -10.45 0.31 -21.60
C PRO A 215 -10.59 1.06 -20.27
N GLU A 216 -11.44 0.61 -19.34
CA GLU A 216 -11.52 1.24 -18.02
C GLU A 216 -10.21 1.11 -17.24
N ALA A 217 -9.52 -0.04 -17.34
CA ALA A 217 -8.18 -0.18 -16.75
C ALA A 217 -7.16 0.81 -17.36
N LEU A 218 -7.22 1.12 -18.66
CA LEU A 218 -6.34 2.14 -19.24
C LEU A 218 -6.62 3.52 -18.65
N LYS A 219 -7.90 3.89 -18.54
CA LYS A 219 -8.31 5.17 -17.95
C LYS A 219 -7.85 5.27 -16.50
N ASP A 220 -8.08 4.23 -15.72
CA ASP A 220 -7.71 4.15 -14.31
C ASP A 220 -6.20 4.23 -14.12
N MET A 221 -5.42 3.48 -14.91
CA MET A 221 -3.96 3.57 -14.87
C MET A 221 -3.46 4.97 -15.22
N ALA A 222 -4.04 5.59 -16.25
CA ALA A 222 -3.65 6.93 -16.65
C ALA A 222 -3.99 7.98 -15.58
N ALA A 223 -5.19 7.90 -15.00
CA ALA A 223 -5.61 8.74 -13.88
C ALA A 223 -4.71 8.55 -12.66
N ARG A 224 -4.34 7.30 -12.34
CA ARG A 224 -3.46 6.97 -11.21
C ARG A 224 -2.05 7.52 -11.40
N TYR A 225 -1.50 7.47 -12.61
CA TYR A 225 -0.22 8.12 -12.93
C TYR A 225 -0.30 9.64 -12.80
N LEU A 226 -1.37 10.28 -13.29
CA LEU A 226 -1.58 11.72 -13.11
C LEU A 226 -1.69 12.09 -11.63
N GLU A 227 -2.32 11.24 -10.82
CA GLU A 227 -2.37 11.43 -9.38
C GLU A 227 -0.98 11.28 -8.73
N ALA A 228 -0.19 10.29 -9.14
CA ALA A 228 1.19 10.13 -8.69
C ALA A 228 2.05 11.36 -9.01
N ILE A 229 1.83 11.98 -10.17
CA ILE A 229 2.47 13.25 -10.56
C ILE A 229 2.02 14.39 -9.66
N ARG A 230 0.70 14.58 -9.50
CA ARG A 230 0.12 15.65 -8.67
C ARG A 230 0.58 15.58 -7.22
N ARG A 231 0.73 14.37 -6.68
CA ARG A 231 1.18 14.12 -5.29
C ARG A 231 2.71 14.09 -5.15
N GLY A 232 3.46 14.23 -6.25
CA GLY A 232 4.93 14.26 -6.22
C GLY A 232 5.61 12.89 -6.03
N TYR A 233 4.88 11.78 -6.19
CA TYR A 233 5.44 10.43 -6.13
C TYR A 233 6.22 10.07 -7.40
N TRP A 234 5.89 10.71 -8.52
CA TRP A 234 6.57 10.49 -9.78
C TRP A 234 6.70 11.77 -10.59
N THR A 235 7.90 12.00 -11.13
CA THR A 235 8.15 13.01 -12.16
C THR A 235 8.53 12.27 -13.44
N PRO A 236 7.68 12.28 -14.48
CA PRO A 236 7.96 11.60 -15.73
C PRO A 236 9.20 12.19 -16.39
N ARG A 237 10.02 11.33 -17.02
CA ARG A 237 11.17 11.78 -17.82
C ARG A 237 10.76 12.46 -19.12
N SER A 238 9.60 12.11 -19.67
CA SER A 238 9.06 12.71 -20.90
C SER A 238 8.15 13.90 -20.59
N ASN A 239 8.41 15.02 -21.27
CA ASN A 239 7.57 16.22 -21.19
C ASN A 239 6.18 16.04 -21.85
N THR A 240 5.98 14.97 -22.62
CA THR A 240 4.68 14.66 -23.25
C THR A 240 3.84 13.67 -22.46
N ALA A 241 4.42 13.00 -21.45
CA ALA A 241 3.73 11.95 -20.70
C ALA A 241 2.44 12.47 -20.04
N GLY A 242 2.49 13.66 -19.41
CA GLY A 242 1.30 14.24 -18.77
C GLY A 242 0.15 14.50 -19.74
N ALA A 243 0.45 14.97 -20.96
CA ALA A 243 -0.57 15.21 -21.98
C ALA A 243 -1.17 13.89 -22.52
N ALA A 244 -0.32 12.88 -22.75
CA ALA A 244 -0.78 11.56 -23.19
C ALA A 244 -1.66 10.89 -22.13
N LEU A 245 -1.22 10.90 -20.86
CA LEU A 245 -2.00 10.39 -19.73
C LEU A 245 -3.34 11.10 -19.58
N ALA A 246 -3.38 12.43 -19.77
CA ALA A 246 -4.64 13.17 -19.75
C ALA A 246 -5.60 12.70 -20.84
N GLY A 247 -5.12 12.52 -22.08
CA GLY A 247 -5.93 11.98 -23.18
C GLY A 247 -6.42 10.55 -22.96
N TRP A 248 -5.59 9.67 -22.37
CA TRP A 248 -6.01 8.31 -22.03
C TRP A 248 -7.04 8.29 -20.89
N SER A 249 -6.87 9.14 -19.88
CA SER A 249 -7.80 9.22 -18.74
C SER A 249 -9.20 9.73 -19.13
N SER A 250 -9.31 10.63 -20.11
CA SER A 250 -10.59 11.18 -20.56
C SER A 250 -11.38 10.24 -21.49
N GLY A 251 -10.72 9.23 -22.06
CA GLY A 251 -11.35 8.32 -23.00
C GLY A 251 -11.63 8.92 -24.38
N GLU A 252 -10.96 10.01 -24.76
CA GLU A 252 -11.07 10.58 -26.11
C GLU A 252 -10.53 9.59 -27.14
N GLU A 253 -11.40 8.96 -27.97
CA GLU A 253 -11.04 7.92 -28.96
C GLU A 253 -9.85 8.28 -29.87
N GLN A 254 -9.58 9.57 -30.11
CA GLN A 254 -8.44 10.04 -30.89
C GLN A 254 -7.08 9.91 -30.20
N ALA A 255 -7.05 9.72 -28.86
CA ALA A 255 -5.82 9.51 -28.09
C ALA A 255 -5.42 8.03 -27.94
N TRP A 256 -6.28 7.12 -28.43
CA TRP A 256 -6.16 5.66 -28.27
C TRP A 256 -5.68 4.98 -29.56
N HIS A 257 -5.44 5.76 -30.61
CA HIS A 257 -4.93 5.39 -31.92
C HIS A 257 -3.74 6.27 -32.29
#